data_AF-A0A094PCY1-F1
#
_entry.id   AF-A0A094PCY1-F1
#
_cell.length_a   1.000
_cell.length_b   1.000
_cell.length_c   1.000
_cell.angle_alpha   90.00
_cell.angle_beta   90.00
_cell.angle_gamma   90.00
#
_symmetry.space_group_name_H-M   'P 1'
#
loop_
_entity.id
_entity.type
_entity.pdbx_description
1 polymer ?
#
loop_
_entity_poly.entity_id
_entity_poly.type
_entity_poly.pdbx_seq_one_letter_code
_entity_poly.pdbx_strand_id
1 'polypeptide(L)' 'MSNSINHKKDEPVMVGEVNHELLPKVTSDEIDLEVDERRDEEIAEDKPPHHG' A
#
# COMPACT_ATOMS: atom_id res chain seq x y z
N MET A 1 -37.09 -12.86 -5.32
CA MET A 1 -36.73 -11.77 -6.24
C MET A 1 -35.36 -11.28 -5.84
N SER A 2 -34.40 -11.51 -6.72
CA SER A 2 -33.00 -11.10 -6.66
C SER A 2 -32.85 -9.59 -6.45
N ASN A 3 -31.84 -9.18 -5.69
CA ASN A 3 -31.01 -8.06 -6.13
C ASN A 3 -29.56 -8.28 -5.68
N SER A 4 -28.70 -8.31 -6.70
CA SER A 4 -27.28 -8.56 -6.70
C SER A 4 -26.53 -7.57 -5.80
N ILE A 5 -25.61 -8.07 -4.96
CA ILE A 5 -24.60 -7.24 -4.29
C ILE A 5 -23.58 -6.84 -5.37
N ASN A 6 -23.95 -5.85 -6.17
CA ASN A 6 -23.06 -5.21 -7.11
C ASN A 6 -21.97 -4.51 -6.29
N HIS A 7 -20.81 -5.15 -6.19
CA HIS A 7 -19.59 -4.50 -5.73
C HIS A 7 -19.29 -3.38 -6.73
N LYS A 8 -19.71 -2.15 -6.39
CA LYS A 8 -19.31 -0.96 -7.15
C LYS A 8 -17.83 -0.73 -6.89
N LYS A 9 -16.98 -1.40 -7.66
CA LYS A 9 -15.67 -0.87 -8.01
C LYS A 9 -15.95 0.18 -9.07
N ASP A 10 -15.65 1.46 -8.80
CA ASP A 10 -15.37 2.51 -9.81
C ASP A 10 -15.26 3.90 -9.14
N GLU A 11 -14.61 3.99 -7.98
CA GLU A 11 -13.88 5.23 -7.66
C GLU A 11 -12.43 5.01 -8.09
N PRO A 12 -11.79 5.98 -8.75
CA PRO A 12 -10.40 5.86 -9.13
C PRO A 12 -9.58 5.62 -7.87
N VAL A 13 -8.95 4.45 -7.75
CA VAL A 13 -8.02 4.17 -6.67
C VAL A 13 -6.87 5.15 -6.83
N MET A 14 -6.85 6.18 -6.00
CA MET A 14 -5.71 7.09 -5.92
C MET A 14 -4.52 6.25 -5.47
N VAL A 15 -3.44 6.27 -6.27
CA VAL A 15 -2.21 5.53 -5.96
C VAL A 15 -1.70 6.01 -4.60
N GLY A 16 -1.68 5.11 -3.59
CA GLY A 16 -1.28 5.42 -2.22
C GLY A 16 -2.43 5.50 -1.20
N GLU A 17 -3.70 5.48 -1.63
CA GLU A 17 -4.84 5.49 -0.71
C GLU A 17 -5.13 4.08 -0.16
N VAL A 18 -4.86 3.86 1.13
CA VAL A 18 -5.23 2.63 1.84
C VAL A 18 -6.66 2.77 2.38
N ASN A 19 -7.64 2.61 1.49
CA ASN A 19 -9.06 2.64 1.88
C ASN A 19 -9.55 1.21 2.15
N HIS A 20 -9.28 0.69 3.35
CA HIS A 20 -9.66 -0.67 3.76
C HIS A 20 -10.54 -0.64 5.01
N GLU A 21 -11.68 -1.35 4.98
CA GLU A 21 -12.71 -1.29 6.04
C GLU A 21 -12.23 -1.71 7.44
N LEU A 22 -11.22 -2.59 7.49
CA LEU A 22 -10.65 -3.11 8.74
C LEU A 22 -9.45 -2.30 9.24
N LEU A 23 -8.90 -1.40 8.42
CA LEU A 23 -7.73 -0.63 8.79
C LEU A 23 -8.15 0.77 9.29
N PRO A 24 -7.47 1.30 10.31
CA PRO A 24 -7.64 2.71 10.69
C PRO A 24 -7.39 3.63 9.50
N LYS A 25 -8.05 4.79 9.52
CA LYS A 25 -7.80 5.84 8.52
C LYS A 25 -6.41 6.42 8.75
N VAL A 26 -5.57 6.35 7.72
CA VAL A 26 -4.28 7.05 7.68
C VAL A 26 -4.53 8.54 7.51
N THR A 27 -3.82 9.38 8.24
CA THR A 27 -3.90 10.84 8.11
C THR A 27 -2.78 11.36 7.20
N SER A 28 -3.00 12.53 6.58
CA SER A 28 -2.05 13.10 5.61
C SER A 28 -0.69 13.50 6.20
N ASP A 29 -0.60 13.61 7.52
CA ASP A 29 0.60 13.92 8.29
C ASP A 29 1.30 12.68 8.86
N GLU A 30 0.72 11.48 8.69
CA GLU A 30 1.29 10.22 9.19
C GLU A 30 2.35 9.64 8.25
N ILE A 31 2.17 9.82 6.94
CA ILE A 31 3.05 9.24 5.91
C ILE A 31 3.84 10.33 5.20
N ASP A 32 5.14 10.12 5.10
CA ASP A 32 5.98 10.88 4.20
C ASP A 32 5.77 10.40 2.75
N LEU A 33 5.51 11.34 1.85
CA LEU A 33 5.31 11.08 0.42
C LEU A 33 6.56 11.39 -0.40
N GLU A 34 7.65 11.80 0.25
CA GLU A 34 8.95 12.00 -0.40
C GLU A 34 9.50 10.68 -0.96
N VAL A 35 10.13 10.77 -2.12
CA VAL A 35 10.76 9.61 -2.75
C VAL A 35 12.03 9.27 -1.97
N ASP A 36 12.04 8.09 -1.36
CA ASP A 36 13.25 7.53 -0.75
C ASP A 36 14.19 6.98 -1.83
N GLU A 37 15.21 7.77 -2.18
CA GLU A 37 16.22 7.44 -3.20
C GLU A 37 17.18 6.32 -2.76
N ARG A 38 17.26 6.01 -1.46
CA ARG A 38 18.22 5.02 -0.92
C ARG A 38 17.63 3.64 -0.74
N ARG A 39 16.31 3.49 -0.89
CA ARG A 39 15.60 2.22 -0.72
C ARG A 39 16.21 1.08 -1.53
N ASP A 40 16.54 1.35 -2.80
CA ASP A 40 17.07 0.33 -3.70
C ASP A 40 18.50 -0.09 -3.31
N GLU A 41 19.30 0.85 -2.77
CA GLU A 41 20.63 0.56 -2.23
C GLU A 41 20.52 -0.31 -0.97
N GLU A 42 19.62 0.02 -0.04
CA GLU A 42 19.37 -0.75 1.18
C GLU A 42 18.92 -2.20 0.87
N ILE A 43 18.00 -2.37 -0.09
CA ILE A 43 17.53 -3.70 -0.53
C ILE A 43 18.66 -4.49 -1.20
N ALA A 44 19.51 -3.84 -2.00
CA ALA A 44 20.63 -4.51 -2.68
C ALA A 44 21.71 -4.97 -1.70
N GLU A 45 21.90 -4.25 -0.60
CA GLU A 45 22.83 -4.63 0.47
C GLU A 45 22.27 -5.73 1.39
N ASP A 46 20.94 -5.89 1.48
CA ASP A 46 20.29 -6.99 2.19
C ASP A 46 20.50 -8.33 1.46
N LYS A 47 21.61 -9.00 1.79
CA LYS A 47 21.92 -10.32 1.23
C LYS A 47 21.11 -11.39 1.95
N PRO A 48 20.51 -12.35 1.21
CA PRO A 48 19.79 -13.45 1.83
C PRO A 48 20.73 -14.24 2.75
N PRO A 49 20.21 -14.84 3.83
CA PRO A 49 21.03 -15.62 4.74
C PRO A 49 21.77 -16.72 3.96
N HIS A 50 23.10 -16.70 4.04
CA HIS A 50 23.94 -17.78 3.54
C HIS A 50 23.69 -19.04 4.40
N HIS A 51 22.71 -19.87 4.02
CA HIS A 51 22.59 -21.22 4.57
C HIS A 51 23.71 -22.10 3.98
N GLY A 52 24.79 -22.23 4.73
CA GLY A 52 25.85 -23.21 4.57
C GLY A 52 26.14 -23.90 5.90
#